data_AF-A0A3D3GQT6-F1
#
_entry.id   AF-A0A3D3GQT6-F1
#
_cell.length_a   1.000
_cell.length_b   1.000
_cell.length_c   1.000
_cell.angle_alpha   90.00
_cell.angle_beta   90.00
_cell.angle_gamma   90.00
#
_symmetry.space_group_name_H-M   'P 1'
#
loop_
_entity.id
_entity.type
_entity.pdbx_description
1 polymer ?
#
loop_
_entity_poly.entity_id
_entity_poly.type
_entity_poly.pdbx_seq_one_letter_code
_entity_poly.pdbx_strand_id
1 'polypeptide(L)'
;MPELPEVETIRRDLARVLIGQKVVDFKADKPRLLRSPLKLYKTKLVGATILSVKRRAKLLLFELSSDYVLIIHLKMTGQLVWRSQVGKVRSGGHPIQGVDQVPNKFTYITLKLSSGGKLFFNDVRQF
;
A
#
# COMPACT_ATOMS: atom_id res chain seq x y z
N MET A 1 -5.36 16.56 -1.37
CA MET A 1 -5.09 15.66 -2.50
C MET A 1 -3.59 15.48 -2.54
N PRO A 2 -3.04 14.25 -2.47
CA PRO A 2 -1.60 14.05 -2.55
C PRO A 2 -1.05 14.51 -3.89
N GLU A 3 -0.12 15.46 -3.87
CA GLU A 3 0.58 15.97 -5.04
C GLU A 3 1.91 15.24 -5.23
N LEU A 4 2.67 15.60 -6.28
CA LEU A 4 3.91 14.92 -6.63
C LEU A 4 4.95 14.88 -5.47
N PRO A 5 5.17 15.97 -4.71
CA PRO A 5 6.10 15.96 -3.58
C PRO A 5 5.68 14.98 -2.48
N GLU A 6 4.39 14.94 -2.11
CA GLU A 6 3.88 14.04 -1.08
C GLU A 6 3.99 12.58 -1.52
N VAL A 7 3.67 12.28 -2.78
CA VAL A 7 3.82 10.92 -3.32
C VAL A 7 5.29 10.49 -3.30
N GLU A 8 6.22 11.39 -3.59
CA GLU A 8 7.66 11.09 -3.50
C GLU A 8 8.12 10.84 -2.05
N THR A 9 7.62 11.62 -1.09
CA THR A 9 7.89 11.39 0.34
C THR A 9 7.38 10.02 0.78
N ILE A 10 6.14 9.67 0.42
CA ILE A 10 5.55 8.35 0.69
C ILE A 10 6.39 7.24 0.07
N ARG A 11 6.81 7.41 -1.19
CA ARG A 11 7.68 6.44 -1.88
C ARG A 11 8.97 6.19 -1.10
N ARG A 12 9.67 7.25 -0.67
CA ARG A 12 10.93 7.14 0.09
C ARG A 12 10.74 6.43 1.41
N ASP A 13 9.69 6.76 2.14
CA ASP A 13 9.42 6.16 3.45
C ASP A 13 9.00 4.69 3.38
N LEU A 14 8.16 4.35 2.40
CA LEU A 14 7.76 2.96 2.15
C LEU A 14 8.91 2.13 1.62
N ALA A 15 9.78 2.67 0.75
CA ALA A 15 10.96 1.97 0.24
C ALA A 15 11.86 1.45 1.36
N ARG A 16 12.06 2.25 2.42
CA ARG A 16 12.91 1.89 3.59
C ARG A 16 12.41 0.67 4.36
N VAL A 17 11.11 0.37 4.29
CA VAL A 17 10.50 -0.65 5.14
C VAL A 17 9.89 -1.80 4.35
N LEU A 18 9.63 -1.64 3.06
CA LEU A 18 8.96 -2.66 2.23
C LEU A 18 9.92 -3.44 1.32
N ILE A 19 11.02 -2.84 0.88
CA ILE A 19 11.96 -3.53 -0.01
C ILE A 19 12.54 -4.77 0.70
N GLY A 20 12.56 -5.90 0.01
CA GLY A 20 12.97 -7.20 0.53
C GLY A 20 11.88 -7.95 1.29
N GLN A 21 10.72 -7.33 1.57
CA GLN A 21 9.62 -8.02 2.24
C GLN A 21 8.80 -8.85 1.26
N LYS A 22 8.38 -10.04 1.70
CA LYS A 22 7.43 -10.89 0.96
C LYS A 22 6.01 -10.59 1.40
N VAL A 23 5.08 -10.48 0.45
CA VAL A 23 3.66 -10.37 0.76
C VAL A 23 3.11 -11.76 1.09
N VAL A 24 2.65 -11.96 2.33
CA VAL A 24 2.16 -13.28 2.79
C VAL A 24 0.64 -13.41 2.71
N ASP A 25 -0.07 -12.28 2.68
CA ASP A 25 -1.52 -12.28 2.50
C ASP A 25 -1.96 -10.93 1.92
N PHE A 26 -3.08 -10.97 1.22
CA PHE A 26 -3.74 -9.82 0.60
C PHE A 26 -5.24 -9.89 0.88
N LYS A 27 -5.81 -8.85 1.49
CA LYS A 27 -7.24 -8.72 1.73
C LYS A 27 -7.75 -7.46 1.05
N ALA A 28 -8.87 -7.56 0.35
CA ALA A 28 -9.58 -6.42 -0.24
C ALA A 28 -11.06 -6.51 0.16
N ASP A 29 -11.46 -5.67 1.11
CA ASP A 29 -12.83 -5.60 1.63
C ASP A 29 -13.77 -4.88 0.65
N LYS A 30 -13.21 -4.10 -0.28
CA LYS A 30 -13.94 -3.48 -1.39
C LYS A 30 -13.28 -3.82 -2.74
N PRO A 31 -13.66 -4.95 -3.37
CA PRO A 31 -13.10 -5.38 -4.66
C PRO A 31 -13.25 -4.35 -5.79
N ARG A 32 -14.26 -3.47 -5.73
CA ARG A 32 -14.46 -2.39 -6.72
C ARG A 32 -13.31 -1.38 -6.82
N LEU A 33 -12.47 -1.29 -5.79
CA LEU A 33 -11.26 -0.44 -5.79
C LEU A 33 -10.11 -1.08 -6.58
N LEU A 34 -10.22 -2.37 -6.91
CA LEU A 34 -9.22 -3.08 -7.70
C LEU A 34 -9.51 -2.85 -9.18
N ARG A 35 -8.47 -2.53 -9.95
CA ARG A 35 -8.54 -2.43 -11.42
C ARG A 35 -8.45 -3.79 -12.11
N SER A 36 -7.94 -4.80 -11.42
CA SER A 36 -7.82 -6.16 -11.93
C SER A 36 -8.64 -7.13 -11.08
N PRO A 37 -8.91 -8.36 -11.55
CA PRO A 37 -9.62 -9.36 -10.77
C PRO A 37 -8.89 -9.71 -9.47
N LEU A 38 -9.63 -9.89 -8.37
CA LEU A 38 -9.08 -10.27 -7.05
C LEU A 38 -8.18 -11.51 -7.10
N LYS A 39 -8.53 -12.48 -7.97
CA LYS A 39 -7.74 -13.71 -8.20
C LYS A 39 -6.31 -13.41 -8.65
N LEU A 40 -6.10 -12.37 -9.45
CA LEU A 40 -4.77 -11.99 -9.92
C LEU A 40 -3.88 -11.53 -8.75
N TYR A 41 -4.41 -10.73 -7.83
CA TYR A 41 -3.68 -10.33 -6.62
C TYR A 41 -3.36 -11.54 -5.76
N LYS A 42 -4.32 -12.43 -5.50
CA LYS A 42 -4.08 -13.64 -4.70
C LYS A 42 -3.03 -14.59 -5.31
N THR A 43 -2.89 -14.62 -6.64
CA THR A 43 -1.97 -15.54 -7.33
C THR A 43 -0.62 -14.92 -7.68
N LYS A 44 -0.55 -13.61 -7.92
CA LYS A 44 0.67 -12.93 -8.39
C LYS A 44 1.31 -12.00 -7.36
N LEU A 45 0.53 -11.49 -6.40
CA LEU A 45 1.05 -10.63 -5.33
C LEU A 45 1.43 -11.46 -4.10
N VAL A 46 0.56 -12.38 -3.66
CA VAL A 46 0.87 -13.23 -2.51
C VAL A 46 2.01 -14.19 -2.85
N GLY A 47 3.00 -14.28 -1.97
CA GLY A 47 4.24 -15.03 -2.16
C GLY A 47 5.36 -14.23 -2.83
N ALA A 48 5.05 -13.09 -3.46
CA ALA A 48 6.05 -12.27 -4.15
C ALA A 48 6.80 -11.34 -3.18
N THR A 49 8.07 -11.12 -3.46
CA THR A 49 8.94 -10.18 -2.73
C THR A 49 8.91 -8.81 -3.41
N ILE A 50 8.81 -7.74 -2.62
CA ILE A 50 8.90 -6.37 -3.11
C ILE A 50 10.36 -6.05 -3.38
N LEU A 51 10.72 -5.86 -4.66
CA LEU A 51 12.08 -5.59 -5.11
C LEU A 51 12.41 -4.10 -5.08
N SER A 52 11.46 -3.25 -5.46
CA SER A 52 11.66 -1.81 -5.48
C SER A 52 10.35 -1.05 -5.30
N VAL A 53 10.46 0.22 -4.87
CA VAL A 53 9.34 1.16 -4.78
C VAL A 53 9.69 2.42 -5.56
N LYS A 54 9.09 2.53 -6.74
CA LYS A 54 9.26 3.63 -7.70
C LYS A 54 8.02 4.53 -7.72
N ARG A 55 8.15 5.68 -8.36
CA ARG A 55 7.03 6.60 -8.61
C ARG A 55 7.04 7.03 -10.07
N ARG A 56 5.86 7.10 -10.67
CA ARG A 56 5.64 7.73 -11.99
C ARG A 56 4.47 8.70 -11.86
N ALA A 57 4.73 10.00 -11.99
CA ALA A 57 3.73 11.03 -11.68
C ALA A 57 3.10 10.80 -10.29
N LYS A 58 1.78 10.64 -10.20
CA LYS A 58 1.03 10.40 -8.94
C LYS A 58 0.82 8.91 -8.62
N LEU A 59 1.51 8.02 -9.34
CA LEU A 59 1.45 6.57 -9.15
C LEU A 59 2.65 6.09 -8.32
N LEU A 60 2.40 5.20 -7.36
CA LEU A 60 3.42 4.37 -6.71
C LEU A 60 3.47 3.02 -7.40
N LEU A 61 4.69 2.59 -7.75
CA LEU A 61 4.96 1.35 -8.46
C LEU A 61 5.82 0.46 -7.57
N PHE A 62 5.32 -0.72 -7.24
CA PHE A 62 6.01 -1.73 -6.44
C PHE A 62 6.40 -2.87 -7.38
N GLU A 63 7.67 -2.98 -7.73
CA GLU A 63 8.18 -4.08 -8.56
C GLU A 63 8.27 -5.34 -7.69
N LEU A 64 7.74 -6.46 -8.20
CA LEU A 64 7.63 -7.71 -7.47
C LEU A 64 8.51 -8.78 -8.12
N SER A 65 8.99 -9.72 -7.32
CA SER A 65 9.75 -10.89 -7.79
C SER A 65 8.94 -11.87 -8.64
N SER A 66 7.65 -11.62 -8.85
CA SER A 66 6.77 -12.42 -9.70
C SER A 66 6.70 -11.90 -11.15
N ASP A 67 7.55 -10.93 -11.51
CA ASP A 67 7.54 -10.18 -12.78
C ASP A 67 6.31 -9.27 -12.98
N TYR A 68 5.54 -9.05 -11.90
CA TYR A 68 4.44 -8.10 -11.88
C TYR A 68 4.82 -6.79 -11.17
N VAL A 69 4.09 -5.73 -11.50
CA VAL A 69 4.17 -4.45 -10.79
C VAL A 69 2.83 -4.17 -10.13
N LEU A 70 2.83 -4.01 -8.81
CA LEU A 70 1.66 -3.50 -8.10
C LEU A 70 1.66 -1.97 -8.21
N ILE A 71 0.57 -1.42 -8.74
CA ILE A 71 0.41 0.02 -8.94
C ILE A 71 -0.65 0.55 -7.96
N ILE A 72 -0.31 1.61 -7.22
CA ILE A 72 -1.22 2.28 -6.29
C ILE A 72 -1.34 3.75 -6.66
N HIS A 73 -2.58 4.24 -6.77
CA HIS A 73 -2.89 5.66 -6.98
C HIS A 73 -3.67 6.19 -5.77
N LEU A 74 -3.17 7.23 -5.10
CA LEU A 74 -3.82 7.77 -3.89
C LEU A 74 -5.05 8.65 -4.18
N LYS A 75 -5.18 9.15 -5.42
CA LYS A 75 -6.33 9.96 -5.86
C LYS A 75 -6.48 11.18 -4.94
N MET A 76 -7.67 11.45 -4.43
CA MET A 76 -7.91 12.64 -3.59
C MET A 76 -7.68 12.36 -2.11
N THR A 77 -8.13 11.21 -1.61
CA THR A 77 -8.22 10.90 -0.17
C THR A 77 -7.52 9.60 0.24
N GLY A 78 -6.82 8.96 -0.69
CA GLY A 78 -6.05 7.76 -0.42
C GLY A 78 -4.89 8.01 0.52
N GLN A 79 -4.64 7.03 1.38
CA GLN A 79 -3.54 6.99 2.33
C GLN A 79 -2.89 5.60 2.29
N LEU A 80 -1.58 5.57 2.48
CA LEU A 80 -0.84 4.34 2.74
C LEU A 80 -0.28 4.41 4.15
N VAL A 81 -0.51 3.34 4.91
CA VAL A 81 -0.08 3.24 6.30
C VAL A 81 0.62 1.90 6.49
N TRP A 82 1.91 1.92 6.74
CA TRP A 82 2.66 0.76 7.14
C TRP A 82 2.77 0.71 8.66
N ARG A 83 2.51 -0.46 9.25
CA ARG A 83 2.67 -0.73 10.68
C ARG A 83 3.52 -1.99 10.85
N SER A 84 4.63 -1.86 11.55
CA SER A 84 5.47 -3.00 11.94
C SER A 84 4.79 -3.88 13.00
N GLN A 85 5.32 -5.09 13.20
CA GLN A 85 4.89 -5.97 14.28
C GLN A 85 5.12 -5.36 15.67
N VAL A 86 6.18 -4.55 15.84
CA VAL A 86 6.56 -3.90 17.10
C VAL A 86 5.96 -2.50 17.28
N GLY A 87 4.98 -2.12 16.45
CA GLY A 87 4.22 -0.88 16.63
C GLY A 87 4.79 0.38 15.98
N LYS A 88 5.97 0.35 15.34
CA LYS A 88 6.43 1.46 14.48
C LYS A 88 5.45 1.69 13.32
N VAL A 89 5.11 2.95 13.06
CA VAL A 89 4.19 3.35 11.98
C VAL A 89 4.92 4.28 11.00
N ARG A 90 4.64 4.11 9.71
CA ARG A 90 4.94 5.09 8.67
C ARG A 90 3.67 5.31 7.85
N SER A 91 3.22 6.54 7.73
CA SER A 91 2.00 6.88 7.01
C SER A 91 2.23 8.04 6.06
N GLY A 92 1.36 8.14 5.05
CA GLY A 92 1.26 9.34 4.24
C GLY A 92 0.10 9.28 3.26
N GLY A 93 -0.18 10.41 2.63
CA GLY A 93 -1.31 10.62 1.74
C GLY A 93 -2.14 11.78 2.22
N HIS A 94 -3.47 11.70 2.07
CA HIS A 94 -4.35 12.79 2.49
C HIS A 94 -4.26 13.03 4.01
N PRO A 95 -4.09 14.27 4.50
CA PRO A 95 -3.97 14.55 5.92
C PRO A 95 -5.36 14.44 6.58
N ILE A 96 -5.57 13.38 7.36
CA ILE A 96 -6.79 13.17 8.16
C ILE A 96 -6.35 12.89 9.58
N GLN A 97 -7.09 13.35 10.59
CA GLN A 97 -6.81 12.94 11.97
C GLN A 97 -6.96 11.42 12.11
N GLY A 98 -6.01 10.79 12.83
CA GLY A 98 -6.06 9.35 13.10
C GLY A 98 -5.66 8.46 11.92
N VAL A 99 -4.90 8.95 10.92
CA VAL A 99 -4.36 8.12 9.82
C VAL A 99 -3.70 6.84 10.33
N ASP A 100 -2.97 6.95 11.43
CA ASP A 100 -2.13 5.88 11.98
C ASP A 100 -2.93 4.84 12.79
N GLN A 101 -4.19 5.12 13.08
CA GLN A 101 -5.11 4.20 13.75
C GLN A 101 -5.66 3.22 12.72
N VAL A 102 -4.87 2.19 12.42
CA VAL A 102 -5.22 1.15 11.44
C VAL A 102 -5.28 -0.25 12.10
N PRO A 103 -6.25 -1.09 11.68
CA PRO A 103 -7.28 -0.82 10.67
C PRO A 103 -8.40 0.10 11.20
N ASN A 104 -9.01 0.88 10.30
CA ASN A 104 -10.18 1.71 10.60
C ASN A 104 -11.30 1.54 9.55
N LYS A 105 -12.41 2.27 9.70
CA LYS A 105 -13.58 2.18 8.80
C LYS A 105 -13.31 2.56 7.33
N PHE A 106 -12.17 3.19 7.06
CA PHE A 106 -11.73 3.57 5.72
C PHE A 106 -10.65 2.63 5.16
N THR A 107 -10.16 1.67 5.94
CA THR A 107 -9.22 0.64 5.50
C THR A 107 -9.94 -0.36 4.61
N TYR A 108 -9.54 -0.46 3.34
CA TYR A 108 -10.20 -1.37 2.39
C TYR A 108 -9.28 -2.39 1.78
N ILE A 109 -7.96 -2.14 1.76
CA ILE A 109 -6.98 -3.10 1.28
C ILE A 109 -5.91 -3.27 2.35
N THR A 110 -5.52 -4.51 2.63
CA THR A 110 -4.47 -4.87 3.58
C THR A 110 -3.52 -5.87 2.96
N LEU A 111 -2.22 -5.57 2.99
CA LEU A 111 -1.16 -6.52 2.69
C LEU A 111 -0.50 -6.92 4.01
N LYS A 112 -0.38 -8.21 4.27
CA LYS A 112 0.46 -8.73 5.36
C LYS A 112 1.84 -9.05 4.79
N LEU A 113 2.88 -8.74 5.54
CA LEU A 113 4.26 -8.90 5.11
C LEU A 113 4.96 -9.98 5.95
N SER A 114 6.05 -10.55 5.41
CA SER A 114 6.81 -11.63 6.07
C SER A 114 7.45 -11.23 7.39
N SER A 115 7.72 -9.94 7.61
CA SER A 115 8.19 -9.42 8.91
C SER A 115 7.11 -9.35 10.00
N GLY A 116 5.88 -9.80 9.71
CA GLY A 116 4.72 -9.61 10.58
C GLY A 116 4.09 -8.21 10.49
N GLY A 117 4.75 -7.27 9.80
CA GLY A 117 4.21 -5.95 9.48
C GLY A 117 3.03 -6.00 8.50
N LYS A 118 2.27 -4.91 8.44
CA LYS A 118 1.11 -4.75 7.57
C LYS A 118 1.17 -3.42 6.83
N LEU A 119 0.74 -3.41 5.57
CA LEU A 119 0.49 -2.20 4.79
C LEU A 119 -1.01 -2.07 4.54
N PHE A 120 -1.56 -0.94 4.90
CA PHE A 120 -2.98 -0.61 4.77
C PHE A 120 -3.16 0.48 3.72
N PHE A 121 -4.20 0.32 2.90
CA PHE A 121 -4.71 1.38 2.05
C PHE A 121 -6.05 1.85 2.59
N ASN A 122 -6.08 3.12 2.96
CA ASN A 122 -7.31 3.80 3.40
C ASN A 122 -7.76 4.75 2.31
N ASP A 123 -9.06 4.90 2.11
CA ASP A 123 -9.60 5.96 1.24
C ASP A 123 -10.99 6.38 1.70
N VAL A 124 -11.17 7.64 2.11
CA VAL A 124 -12.48 8.13 2.55
C VAL A 124 -13.50 8.16 1.42
N ARG A 125 -13.09 8.64 0.24
CA ARG A 125 -14.01 8.89 -0.89
C ARG A 125 -14.04 7.77 -1.93
N GLN A 126 -13.13 6.79 -1.85
CA GLN A 126 -13.14 5.56 -2.64
C GLN A 126 -13.03 5.77 -4.16
N PHE A 127 -12.05 6.59 -4.56
CA PHE A 127 -11.79 6.95 -5.97
C PHE A 127 -10.89 5.98 -6.73
#